data_AF-A0A4U7DWP5-F1
#
_entry.id   AF-A0A4U7DWP5-F1
#
_cell.length_a   1.000
_cell.length_b   1.000
_cell.length_c   1.000
_cell.angle_alpha   90.00
_cell.angle_beta   90.00
_cell.angle_gamma   90.00
#
_symmetry.space_group_name_H-M   'P 1'
#
loop_
_entity.id
_entity.type
_entity.pdbx_description
1 polymer ?
#
loop_
_entity_poly.entity_id
_entity_poly.type
_entity_poly.pdbx_seq_one_letter_code
_entity_poly.pdbx_strand_id
1 'polypeptide(L)'
;MGSNLPTNHAMPTADLTEVDFTLREVLVRDRIDDEERTMWQVENENMEGAIREDSPSEALEMFAACLETDNEKAKIDLEDLETESEPLA
;
A
#
# COMPACT_ATOMS: atom_id res chain seq x y z
N MET A 1 -30.01 23.63 31.68
CA MET A 1 -29.25 22.81 32.65
C MET A 1 -29.51 21.35 32.32
N GLY A 2 -28.45 20.58 32.03
CA GLY A 2 -28.48 19.14 31.74
C GLY A 2 -28.96 18.83 30.31
N SER A 3 -28.21 18.17 29.42
CA SER A 3 -27.17 17.18 29.64
C SER A 3 -26.22 17.15 28.43
N ASN A 4 -24.92 17.28 28.65
CA ASN A 4 -23.90 16.91 27.68
C ASN A 4 -23.69 15.39 27.79
N LEU A 5 -24.06 14.62 26.76
CA LEU A 5 -23.57 13.26 26.59
C LEU A 5 -22.15 13.34 26.00
N PRO A 6 -21.10 12.83 26.67
CA PRO A 6 -19.86 12.49 25.99
C PRO A 6 -20.05 11.09 25.40
N THR A 7 -20.63 11.00 24.20
CA THR A 7 -20.48 9.77 23.42
C THR A 7 -19.09 9.80 22.82
N ASN A 8 -18.09 9.42 23.62
CA ASN A 8 -16.82 8.93 23.09
C ASN A 8 -17.20 7.74 22.19
N HIS A 9 -17.33 7.98 20.90
CA HIS A 9 -17.13 6.94 19.91
C HIS A 9 -15.68 6.51 20.10
N ALA A 10 -15.47 5.45 20.87
CA ALA A 10 -14.28 4.64 20.69
C ALA A 10 -14.33 4.23 19.22
N MET A 11 -13.54 4.92 18.39
CA MET A 11 -13.23 4.38 17.07
C MET A 11 -12.71 2.97 17.33
N PRO A 12 -13.21 1.94 16.62
CA PRO A 12 -12.60 0.64 16.70
C PRO A 12 -11.14 0.86 16.33
N THR A 13 -10.25 0.77 17.31
CA THR A 13 -8.81 0.68 17.05
C THR A 13 -8.68 -0.63 16.30
N ALA A 14 -8.76 -0.57 14.97
CA ALA A 14 -8.36 -1.66 14.14
C ALA A 14 -6.97 -2.04 14.63
N ASP A 15 -6.75 -3.33 14.85
CA ASP A 15 -5.43 -3.87 15.11
C ASP A 15 -4.65 -3.65 13.80
N LEU A 16 -4.14 -2.43 13.61
CA LEU A 16 -3.43 -2.02 12.41
C LEU A 16 -2.11 -2.80 12.42
N THR A 17 -2.01 -3.76 11.51
CA THR A 17 -0.75 -4.45 11.30
C THR A 17 0.10 -3.54 10.45
N GLU A 18 1.13 -2.94 11.05
CA GLU A 18 2.15 -2.21 10.30
C GLU A 18 2.86 -3.20 9.39
N VAL A 19 2.87 -2.93 8.08
CA VAL A 19 3.53 -3.76 7.09
C VAL A 19 4.60 -2.93 6.40
N ASP A 20 5.85 -3.38 6.51
CA ASP A 20 6.97 -2.76 5.81
C ASP A 20 6.95 -3.17 4.34
N PHE A 21 6.98 -2.22 3.41
CA PHE A 21 7.05 -2.51 1.99
C PHE A 21 7.98 -1.53 1.29
N THR A 22 8.56 -1.97 0.18
CA THR A 22 9.35 -1.14 -0.71
C THR A 22 8.57 -0.88 -1.98
N LEU A 23 8.21 0.39 -2.22
CA LEU A 23 7.67 0.86 -3.49
C LEU A 23 8.82 1.48 -4.31
N ARG A 24 9.01 0.99 -5.54
CA ARG A 24 10.02 1.54 -6.46
C ARG A 24 9.55 1.52 -7.90
N GLU A 25 9.99 2.50 -8.66
CA GLU A 25 9.84 2.50 -10.11
C GLU A 25 10.90 1.57 -10.75
N VAL A 26 10.48 0.70 -11.66
CA VAL A 26 11.35 -0.25 -12.36
C VAL A 26 11.09 -0.19 -13.87
N LEU A 27 12.17 -0.25 -14.65
CA LEU A 27 12.08 -0.41 -16.10
C LEU A 27 11.98 -1.91 -16.41
N VAL A 28 10.88 -2.31 -17.03
CA VAL A 28 10.64 -3.69 -17.43
C VAL A 28 10.58 -3.75 -18.95
N ARG A 29 11.37 -4.66 -19.52
CA ARG A 29 11.34 -4.93 -20.95
C ARG A 29 10.42 -6.09 -21.23
N ASP A 30 9.37 -5.83 -22.00
CA ASP A 30 8.49 -6.85 -22.50
C ASP A 30 9.25 -7.75 -23.50
N ARG A 31 9.13 -9.07 -23.34
CA ARG A 31 9.85 -10.02 -24.19
C ARG A 31 9.13 -10.34 -25.50
N ILE A 32 7.89 -9.88 -25.65
CA ILE A 32 7.05 -10.12 -26.81
C ILE A 32 7.29 -9.02 -27.85
N ASP A 33 7.21 -7.75 -27.44
CA ASP A 33 7.38 -6.59 -28.33
C ASP A 33 8.73 -5.89 -28.18
N ASP A 34 9.58 -6.33 -27.24
CA ASP A 34 10.88 -5.73 -26.93
C ASP A 34 10.80 -4.29 -26.37
N GLU A 35 9.58 -3.80 -26.09
CA GLU A 35 9.34 -2.48 -25.52
C GLU A 35 9.74 -2.41 -24.05
N GLU A 36 10.44 -1.32 -23.71
CA GLU A 36 10.72 -0.95 -22.33
C GLU A 36 9.58 -0.10 -21.78
N ARG A 37 9.00 -0.55 -20.67
CA ARG A 37 7.93 0.16 -19.98
C ARG A 37 8.30 0.36 -18.52
N THR A 38 8.01 1.55 -18.03
CA THR A 38 8.18 1.90 -16.64
C THR A 38 6.98 1.38 -15.86
N MET A 39 7.22 0.62 -14.80
CA MET A 39 6.17 0.09 -13.93
C MET A 39 6.54 0.34 -12.47
N TRP A 40 5.52 0.41 -11.61
CA TRP A 40 5.67 0.52 -10.18
C TRP A 40 5.68 -0.86 -9.55
N GLN A 41 6.76 -1.18 -8.84
CA GLN A 41 6.93 -2.45 -8.15
C GLN A 41 6.80 -2.25 -6.64
N VAL A 42 5.89 -3.02 -6.01
CA VAL A 42 5.79 -3.17 -4.56
C VAL A 42 6.38 -4.52 -4.16
N GLU A 43 7.33 -4.50 -3.22
CA GLU A 43 8.00 -5.69 -2.69
C GLU A 43 7.87 -5.70 -1.16
N ASN A 44 7.58 -6.87 -0.60
CA ASN A 44 7.42 -7.08 0.83
C ASN A 44 8.06 -8.42 1.20
N GLU A 45 8.82 -8.45 2.30
CA GLU A 45 9.56 -9.66 2.71
C GLU A 45 8.66 -10.83 3.14
N ASN A 46 7.42 -10.54 3.53
CA ASN A 46 6.44 -11.54 3.95
C ASN A 46 5.63 -12.10 2.77
N MET A 47 5.74 -11.52 1.57
CA MET A 47 5.04 -11.97 0.37
C MET A 47 5.99 -12.64 -0.62
N GLU A 48 5.58 -13.80 -1.14
CA GLU A 48 6.31 -14.47 -2.22
C GLU A 48 6.02 -13.77 -3.56
N GLY A 49 6.77 -12.71 -3.84
CA GLY A 49 6.75 -12.03 -5.13
C GLY A 49 6.50 -10.52 -5.00
N ALA A 50 6.89 -9.81 -6.05
CA ALA A 50 6.66 -8.37 -6.15
C ALA A 50 5.47 -8.08 -7.07
N ILE A 51 4.60 -7.19 -6.64
CA ILE A 51 3.45 -6.73 -7.42
C ILE A 51 3.91 -5.62 -8.34
N ARG A 52 3.44 -5.62 -9.59
CA ARG A 52 3.83 -4.65 -10.61
C ARG A 52 2.60 -4.11 -11.30
N GLU A 53 2.40 -2.81 -11.23
CA GLU A 53 1.30 -2.12 -11.88
C GLU A 53 1.80 -0.85 -12.59
N ASP A 54 0.97 -0.30 -13.48
CA ASP A 54 1.28 0.90 -14.25
C ASP A 54 1.33 2.18 -13.38
N SER A 55 0.65 2.17 -12.23
CA SER A 55 0.57 3.29 -11.29
C SER A 55 0.98 2.89 -9.88
N PRO A 56 1.55 3.81 -9.08
CA PRO A 56 1.92 3.51 -7.69
C PRO A 56 0.68 3.19 -6.83
N SER A 57 -0.43 3.90 -7.06
CA SER A 57 -1.69 3.66 -6.33
C SER A 57 -2.30 2.30 -6.65
N GLU A 58 -2.26 1.87 -7.93
CA GLU A 58 -2.75 0.55 -8.34
C GLU A 58 -1.87 -0.56 -7.73
N ALA A 59 -0.55 -0.37 -7.72
CA ALA A 59 0.38 -1.33 -7.12
C ALA A 59 0.13 -1.49 -5.62
N LEU A 60 -0.17 -0.40 -4.90
CA LEU A 60 -0.50 -0.43 -3.48
C LEU A 60 -1.88 -1.00 -3.20
N GLU A 61 -2.87 -0.72 -4.04
CA GLU A 61 -4.21 -1.30 -3.90
C GLU A 61 -4.17 -2.82 -4.10
N MET A 62 -3.43 -3.32 -5.10
CA MET A 62 -3.21 -4.75 -5.25
C MET A 62 -2.41 -5.37 -4.12
N PHE A 63 -1.40 -4.66 -3.62
CA PHE A 63 -0.67 -5.10 -2.44
C PHE A 63 -1.56 -5.26 -1.23
N ALA A 64 -2.41 -4.27 -0.95
CA ALA A 64 -3.41 -4.34 0.10
C ALA A 64 -4.40 -5.50 -0.12
N ALA A 65 -4.92 -5.67 -1.33
CA ALA A 65 -5.83 -6.76 -1.65
C ALA A 65 -5.17 -8.15 -1.46
N CYS A 66 -3.89 -8.29 -1.82
CA CYS A 66 -3.15 -9.52 -1.60
C CYS A 66 -2.90 -9.78 -0.11
N LEU A 67 -2.60 -8.75 0.68
CA LEU A 67 -2.45 -8.87 2.12
C LEU A 67 -3.77 -9.20 2.84
N GLU A 68 -4.89 -8.64 2.41
CA GLU A 68 -6.22 -9.00 2.94
C GLU A 68 -6.61 -10.45 2.60
N THR A 69 -6.16 -10.93 1.44
CA THR A 69 -6.44 -12.30 0.98
C THR A 69 -5.58 -13.34 1.70
N ASP A 70 -4.31 -13.00 1.97
CA ASP A 70 -3.37 -13.88 2.68
C ASP A 70 -3.51 -13.76 4.22
N ASN A 71 -4.00 -12.61 4.69
CA ASN A 71 -4.17 -12.27 6.09
C ASN A 71 -5.58 -11.72 6.31
N GLU A 72 -6.48 -12.50 6.90
CA GLU A 72 -7.90 -12.16 7.18
C GLU A 72 -8.09 -10.90 8.08
N LYS A 73 -7.02 -10.13 8.36
CA LYS A 73 -6.97 -8.97 9.24
C LYS A 73 -6.21 -7.73 8.70
N ALA A 74 -5.52 -7.76 7.56
CA ALA A 74 -4.64 -6.67 7.15
C ALA A 74 -5.35 -5.64 6.23
N LYS A 75 -6.08 -4.68 6.80
CA LYS A 75 -6.60 -3.52 6.03
C LYS A 75 -5.58 -2.39 6.00
N ILE A 76 -5.11 -2.02 4.81
CA ILE A 76 -4.26 -0.84 4.61
C ILE A 76 -5.15 0.34 4.24
N ASP A 77 -5.01 1.44 4.98
CA ASP A 77 -5.69 2.71 4.70
C ASP A 77 -4.78 3.58 3.83
N LEU A 78 -5.22 3.88 2.60
CA LEU A 78 -4.44 4.57 1.57
C LEU A 78 -4.39 6.09 1.78
N GLU A 79 -5.08 6.64 2.79
CA GLU A 79 -5.13 8.09 3.04
C GLU A 79 -3.84 8.64 3.68
N ASP A 80 -2.96 7.77 4.21
CA ASP A 80 -1.73 8.19 4.92
C ASP A 80 -0.46 8.20 4.04
N LEU A 81 -0.58 7.89 2.74
CA LEU A 81 0.57 7.87 1.83
C LEU A 81 0.94 9.27 1.32
N GLU A 82 1.15 10.23 2.22
CA GLU A 82 1.79 11.51 1.88
C GLU A 82 3.27 11.25 1.59
N THR A 83 3.61 11.28 0.31
CA THR A 83 4.96 11.04 -0.20
C THR A 83 5.92 12.15 0.24
N GLU A 84 6.68 11.91 1.32
CA GLU A 84 7.91 12.66 1.62
C GLU A 84 8.95 12.36 0.53
N SER A 85 8.87 13.09 -0.58
CA SER A 85 9.97 13.17 -1.55
C SER A 85 11.08 14.02 -0.95
N GLU A 86 12.03 13.40 -0.24
CA GLU A 86 13.28 14.08 0.11
C GLU A 86 14.08 14.37 -1.18
N PRO A 87 14.44 15.63 -1.44
CA PRO A 87 15.29 15.96 -2.59
C PRO A 87 16.72 15.51 -2.30
N LEU A 88 17.24 14.60 -3.12
CA LEU A 88 18.66 14.25 -3.18
C LEU A 88 19.49 15.53 -3.39
N ALA A 89 20.30 15.89 -2.39
CA ALA A 89 21.26 17.00 -2.39
C ALA A 89 22.57 16.67 -3.12
#